data_AF-A0A199V7P5-F1
#
_entry.id   AF-A0A199V7P5-F1
#
_cell.length_a   1.000
_cell.length_b   1.000
_cell.length_c   1.000
_cell.angle_alpha   90.00
_cell.angle_beta   90.00
_cell.angle_gamma   90.00
#
_symmetry.space_group_name_H-M   'P 1'
#
loop_
_entity.id
_entity.type
_entity.pdbx_description
1 polymer ?
#
loop_
_entity_poly.entity_id
_entity_poly.type
_entity_poly.pdbx_seq_one_letter_code
_entity_poly.pdbx_strand_id
1 'polypeptide(L)'
;MYTPKLILAATVLVAAVSLLLSSDSRDPRRRRDIEIIRLTDDNLELLPIPGANGPESIAFDATGGGPYTGVSDGRILKWRGPEGGWLEYASMSSPHL
;
A
#
# COMPACT_ATOMS: atom_id res chain seq x y z
N MET A 1 -20.75 4.22 -56.93
CA MET A 1 -20.98 5.65 -56.62
C MET A 1 -21.78 5.71 -55.32
N TYR A 2 -21.11 5.79 -54.16
CA TYR A 2 -21.79 5.83 -52.86
C TYR A 2 -22.57 7.15 -52.73
N THR A 3 -23.82 7.08 -52.30
CA THR A 3 -24.65 8.28 -52.12
C THR A 3 -24.18 9.04 -50.86
N PRO A 4 -24.19 10.38 -50.84
CA PRO A 4 -23.64 11.19 -49.75
C PRO A 4 -24.29 10.91 -48.39
N LYS A 5 -25.53 10.39 -48.39
CA LYS A 5 -26.24 9.95 -47.18
C LYS A 5 -25.59 8.74 -46.52
N LEU A 6 -25.06 7.79 -47.30
CA LEU A 6 -24.37 6.60 -46.79
C LEU A 6 -23.02 6.94 -46.15
N ILE A 7 -22.31 7.92 -46.72
CA ILE A 7 -21.02 8.39 -46.19
C ILE A 7 -21.23 9.06 -44.82
N LEU A 8 -22.25 9.93 -44.70
CA LEU A 8 -22.56 10.59 -43.42
C LEU A 8 -22.91 9.58 -42.32
N ALA A 9 -23.74 8.57 -42.65
CA ALA A 9 -24.15 7.53 -41.72
C ALA A 9 -22.94 6.70 -41.22
N ALA A 10 -22.01 6.34 -42.13
CA ALA A 10 -20.81 5.60 -41.77
C ALA A 10 -19.88 6.40 -40.84
N THR A 11 -19.69 7.70 -41.10
CA THR A 11 -18.82 8.55 -40.26
C THR A 11 -19.37 8.72 -38.84
N VAL A 12 -20.68 8.91 -38.69
CA VAL A 12 -21.34 9.02 -37.37
C VAL A 12 -21.18 7.73 -36.57
N LEU A 13 -21.32 6.57 -37.22
CA LEU A 13 -21.15 5.27 -36.58
C LEU A 13 -19.72 5.08 -36.06
N VAL A 14 -18.71 5.37 -36.88
CA VAL A 14 -17.29 5.25 -36.50
C VAL A 14 -16.95 6.18 -35.33
N ALA A 15 -17.45 7.41 -35.34
CA ALA A 15 -17.27 8.35 -34.23
C ALA A 15 -17.92 7.83 -32.94
N ALA A 16 -19.16 7.33 -32.99
CA ALA A 16 -19.86 6.80 -31.82
C ALA A 16 -19.12 5.59 -31.21
N VAL A 17 -18.64 4.66 -32.05
CA VAL A 17 -17.83 3.51 -31.61
C VAL A 17 -16.52 3.98 -30.98
N SER A 18 -15.85 4.97 -31.58
CA SER A 18 -14.58 5.51 -31.04
C SER A 18 -14.78 6.20 -29.68
N LEU A 19 -15.90 6.91 -29.49
CA LEU A 19 -16.26 7.50 -28.21
C LEU A 19 -16.58 6.43 -27.15
N LEU A 20 -17.30 5.36 -27.51
CA LEU A 20 -17.61 4.25 -26.61
C LEU A 20 -16.34 3.53 -26.17
N LEU A 21 -15.42 3.24 -27.10
CA LEU A 21 -14.13 2.59 -26.79
C LEU A 21 -13.18 3.52 -26.02
N SER A 22 -13.19 4.83 -26.29
CA SER A 22 -12.36 5.80 -25.56
C SER A 22 -12.84 6.03 -24.11
N SER A 23 -14.12 5.80 -23.82
CA SER A 23 -14.68 5.96 -22.48
C SER A 23 -14.09 4.97 -21.47
N ASP A 24 -13.79 3.74 -21.93
CA ASP A 24 -13.21 2.68 -21.09
C ASP A 24 -11.75 2.99 -20.66
N SER A 25 -11.02 3.77 -21.45
CA SER A 25 -9.61 4.10 -21.18
C SER A 25 -9.39 5.34 -20.30
N ARG A 26 -10.45 6.02 -19.86
CA ARG A 26 -10.35 7.19 -18.97
C ARG A 26 -10.47 6.77 -17.51
N ASP A 27 -9.62 5.84 -17.08
CA ASP A 27 -9.34 5.69 -15.65
C ASP A 27 -8.12 6.56 -15.27
N PRO A 28 -8.33 7.77 -14.73
CA PRO A 28 -7.24 8.61 -14.25
C PRO A 28 -6.55 8.03 -12.99
N ARG A 29 -7.04 6.92 -12.43
CA ARG A 29 -6.48 6.25 -11.25
C ARG A 29 -5.32 5.31 -11.56
N ARG A 30 -4.91 5.17 -12.83
CA ARG A 30 -3.64 4.51 -13.21
C ARG A 30 -2.43 5.44 -13.01
N ARG A 31 -2.51 6.38 -12.07
CA ARG A 31 -1.29 6.91 -11.46
C ARG A 31 -0.80 5.79 -10.56
N ARG A 32 0.48 5.41 -10.70
CA ARG A 32 1.15 4.47 -9.81
C ARG A 32 1.25 5.15 -8.44
N ASP A 33 0.13 5.21 -7.74
CA ASP A 33 0.17 5.28 -6.30
C ASP A 33 0.94 4.03 -5.91
N ILE A 34 2.06 4.27 -5.25
CA ILE A 34 2.74 3.24 -4.49
C ILE A 34 1.62 2.54 -3.74
N GLU A 35 1.45 1.25 -4.03
CA GLU A 35 0.62 0.35 -3.26
C GLU A 35 1.26 0.28 -1.87
N ILE A 36 1.08 1.34 -1.07
CA ILE A 36 1.12 1.23 0.37
C ILE A 36 -0.02 0.26 0.61
N ILE A 37 0.38 -1.00 0.74
CA ILE A 37 -0.42 -2.20 0.99
C ILE A 37 -1.81 -1.75 1.40
N ARG A 38 -2.82 -1.94 0.54
CA ARG A 38 -4.20 -1.62 0.92
C ARG A 38 -4.43 -2.32 2.27
N LEU A 39 -4.39 -1.53 3.34
CA LEU A 39 -4.72 -1.90 4.72
C LEU A 39 -6.24 -2.09 4.83
N THR A 40 -6.83 -2.69 3.79
CA THR A 40 -8.24 -3.06 3.61
C THR A 40 -8.37 -4.56 3.81
N ASP A 41 -7.50 -5.14 4.63
CA ASP A 41 -7.71 -6.47 5.17
C ASP A 41 -8.33 -6.25 6.55
N ASP A 42 -9.50 -6.84 6.79
CA ASP A 42 -10.22 -6.75 8.07
C ASP A 42 -9.41 -7.39 9.22
N ASN A 43 -8.29 -8.05 8.91
CA ASN A 43 -7.37 -8.68 9.86
C ASN A 43 -6.15 -7.82 10.22
N LEU A 44 -6.16 -6.52 9.91
CA LEU A 44 -5.10 -5.63 10.36
C LEU A 44 -5.32 -5.24 11.83
N GLU A 45 -4.40 -5.66 12.69
CA GLU A 45 -4.31 -5.16 14.06
C GLU A 45 -3.32 -3.99 14.11
N LEU A 46 -3.83 -2.79 14.40
CA LEU A 46 -2.97 -1.65 14.72
C LEU A 46 -2.46 -1.82 16.14
N LEU A 47 -1.14 -1.93 16.29
CA LEU A 47 -0.51 -1.95 17.60
C LEU A 47 -0.19 -0.50 18.04
N PRO A 48 -0.90 0.07 19.04
CA PRO A 48 -0.54 1.37 19.57
C PRO A 48 0.80 1.27 20.31
N ILE A 49 1.79 2.04 19.83
CA ILE A 49 3.07 2.23 20.52
C ILE A 49 3.02 3.60 21.21
N PRO A 50 2.89 3.65 22.56
CA PRO A 50 2.82 4.93 23.25
C PRO A 50 4.09 5.76 23.00
N GLY A 51 3.91 6.99 22.53
CA GLY A 51 5.00 7.96 22.35
C GLY A 51 5.91 7.74 21.14
N ALA A 52 5.64 6.76 20.27
CA ALA A 52 6.48 6.48 19.11
C ALA A 52 5.70 6.06 17.87
N ASN A 53 6.32 6.27 16.70
CA ASN A 53 5.85 5.86 15.39
C ASN A 53 6.78 4.79 14.80
N GLY A 54 6.29 4.01 13.84
CA GLY A 54 7.05 2.95 13.16
C GLY A 54 6.12 1.86 12.62
N PRO A 55 6.64 0.76 12.04
CA PRO A 55 8.05 0.39 11.88
C PRO A 55 8.73 1.06 10.67
N GLU A 56 9.96 1.53 10.82
CA GLU A 56 10.76 2.06 9.70
C GLU A 56 11.62 0.99 9.01
N SER A 57 11.84 -0.16 9.67
CA SER A 57 12.61 -1.29 9.15
C SER A 57 12.26 -2.59 9.86
N ILE A 58 12.66 -3.74 9.29
CA ILE A 58 12.50 -5.06 9.92
C ILE A 58 13.78 -5.88 9.78
N ALA A 59 14.18 -6.60 10.83
CA ALA A 59 15.39 -7.41 10.84
C ALA A 59 15.15 -8.77 11.51
N PHE A 60 16.02 -9.73 11.19
CA PHE A 60 16.05 -11.07 11.79
C PHE A 60 17.48 -11.36 12.25
N ASP A 61 17.63 -12.11 13.33
CA ASP A 61 18.95 -12.53 13.78
C ASP A 61 19.45 -13.74 12.97
N ALA A 62 20.75 -14.03 13.08
CA ALA A 62 21.40 -15.11 12.33
C ALA A 62 20.87 -16.52 12.68
N THR A 63 20.15 -16.65 13.80
CA THR A 63 19.54 -17.92 14.22
C THR A 63 18.09 -18.05 13.75
N GLY A 64 17.58 -17.08 12.98
CA GLY A 64 16.20 -17.03 12.52
C GLY A 64 15.21 -16.48 13.55
N GLY A 65 15.70 -15.89 14.64
CA GLY A 65 14.87 -15.19 15.62
C GLY A 65 14.47 -13.78 15.16
N GLY A 66 13.48 -13.22 15.85
CA GLY A 66 12.79 -12.00 15.43
C GLY A 66 11.38 -12.31 14.89
N PRO A 67 10.79 -11.42 14.07
CA PRO A 67 11.34 -10.15 13.58
C PRO A 67 11.61 -9.11 14.69
N TYR A 68 12.52 -8.19 14.40
CA TYR A 68 12.84 -7.00 15.19
C TYR A 68 12.56 -5.73 14.39
N THR A 69 12.09 -4.66 15.04
CA THR A 69 11.89 -3.35 14.41
C THR A 69 12.29 -2.21 15.33
N GLY A 70 12.83 -1.13 14.77
CA GLY A 70 12.97 0.15 15.47
C GLY A 70 11.66 0.96 15.44
N VAL A 71 11.47 1.80 16.46
CA VAL A 71 10.43 2.84 16.52
C VAL A 71 11.05 4.20 16.83
N SER A 72 10.32 5.29 16.55
CA SER A 72 10.87 6.65 16.52
C SER A 72 11.40 7.19 17.85
N ASP A 73 11.08 6.55 18.98
CA ASP A 73 11.61 6.92 20.30
C ASP A 73 12.92 6.20 20.66
N GLY A 74 13.47 5.40 19.74
CA GLY A 74 14.74 4.70 19.90
C GLY A 74 14.63 3.31 20.51
N ARG A 75 13.42 2.82 20.80
CA ARG A 75 13.22 1.43 21.18
C ARG A 75 13.34 0.48 19.99
N ILE A 76 13.80 -0.73 20.28
CA ILE A 76 13.81 -1.88 19.39
C ILE A 76 12.78 -2.87 19.94
N LEU A 77 11.76 -3.20 19.16
CA LEU A 77 10.74 -4.19 19.50
C LEU A 77 11.04 -5.54 18.85
N LYS A 78 10.72 -6.64 19.54
CA LYS A 78 10.80 -8.02 19.04
C LYS A 78 9.43 -8.66 19.03
N TRP A 79 9.05 -9.30 17.92
CA TRP A 79 7.87 -10.16 17.85
C TRP A 79 8.14 -11.48 18.57
N ARG A 80 7.22 -11.89 19.45
CA ARG A 80 7.31 -13.15 20.24
C ARG A 80 6.25 -14.17 19.85
N GLY A 81 5.66 -14.04 18.67
CA GLY A 81 4.57 -14.90 18.22
C GLY A 81 3.18 -14.37 18.61
N PRO A 82 2.11 -15.03 18.12
CA PRO A 82 0.74 -14.53 18.24
C PRO A 82 0.28 -14.27 19.68
N GLU A 83 0.69 -15.13 20.63
CA GLU A 83 0.34 -14.96 22.05
C GLU A 83 1.25 -13.94 22.76
N GLY A 84 2.48 -13.79 22.28
CA GLY A 84 3.51 -12.99 22.92
C GLY A 84 3.56 -11.53 22.46
N GLY A 85 2.97 -11.24 21.30
CA GLY A 85 2.92 -9.91 20.72
C GLY A 85 4.30 -9.31 20.40
N TRP A 86 4.30 -8.00 20.17
CA TRP A 86 5.54 -7.20 20.10
C TRP A 86 5.90 -6.69 21.49
N LEU A 87 7.16 -6.84 21.90
CA LEU A 87 7.68 -6.27 23.14
C LEU A 87 9.00 -5.56 22.95
N GLU A 88 9.29 -4.62 23.84
CA GLU A 88 10.60 -3.97 23.91
C GLU A 88 11.70 -5.01 24.16
N TYR A 89 12.70 -5.00 23.28
CA TYR A 89 13.88 -5.84 23.33
C TYR A 89 15.10 -5.04 23.80
N ALA A 90 15.22 -3.79 23.34
CA ALA A 90 16.28 -2.87 23.74
C ALA A 90 15.84 -1.41 23.51
N SER A 91 16.55 -0.46 24.10
CA SER A 91 16.41 0.96 23.80
C SER A 91 17.78 1.60 23.59
N MET A 92 17.85 2.57 22.67
CA MET A 92 19.04 3.37 22.42
C MET A 92 19.22 4.52 23.43
N SER A 93 18.20 4.81 24.26
CA SER A 93 18.33 5.75 25.38
C SER A 93 18.88 5.06 26.63
N SER A 94 19.85 5.71 27.29
CA SER A 94 20.36 5.31 28.60
C SER A 94 19.23 5.37 29.63
N PRO A 95 19.13 4.43 30.61
CA PRO A 95 18.20 4.61 31.71
C PRO A 95 18.53 5.95 32.37
N HIS A 96 17.57 6.86 32.43
CA HIS A 96 17.70 8.04 33.27
C HIS A 96 17.77 7.53 34.72
N LEU A 97 18.98 7.60 35.30
CA LEU A 97 19.18 7.54 36.75
C LEU A 97 18.64 8.82 37.39
#